data_AF-A0A0Q7Z3J8-F1
#
_entry.id   AF-A0A0Q7Z3J8-F1
#
_cell.length_a   1.000
_cell.length_b   1.000
_cell.length_c   1.000
_cell.angle_alpha   90.00
_cell.angle_beta   90.00
_cell.angle_gamma   90.00
#
_symmetry.space_group_name_H-M   'P 1'
#
loop_
_entity.id
_entity.type
_entity.pdbx_description
1 polymer ?
#
loop_
_entity_poly.entity_id
_entity_poly.type
_entity_poly.pdbx_seq_one_letter_code
_entity_poly.pdbx_strand_id
1 'polypeptide(L)'
;MMDADLSNFGSWTLVVDETPSVFESEVTNSALTWPILQQHFAIIPGESLNAIIPAAASLATNAEFTRDTMAREIAKLHRRVNAQHFIVLTETDDWVMLAREPAWRWTSIWSPRALLNFDRVTVLANAFDRSLTKKVLEAIEPNIVWKRSVRPNLRRFQRRKMTITYFARAHGASRGLFDKPSGKKHLGLISEWLRKEVGKSTHIWSCNHRYENLLKRLPGEQLPPRMAGSNRYSEVDYVSMLYTAKPDPGEFETLKILGVDPFAAKETREFETIYQFVSRCSVRDPESDRSIQVFVYDHTQARYLQEMFDQTDYVDVEMRAVDLGFLDWIYDSKSGPKKRELSAHELEAKKVHQRVLARERQRKSREKRRAEKFT
;
A
#
# COMPACT_ATOMS: atom_id res chain seq x y z
N MET A 1 8.02 20.06 4.50
CA MET A 1 8.68 20.53 3.27
C MET A 1 7.67 20.93 2.19
N MET A 2 6.55 20.22 2.03
CA MET A 2 5.59 20.46 0.93
C MET A 2 4.88 21.84 0.98
N ASP A 3 4.77 22.51 2.14
CA ASP A 3 4.11 23.83 2.24
C ASP A 3 5.09 25.00 2.49
N ALA A 4 6.40 24.80 2.31
CA ALA A 4 7.42 25.83 2.54
C ALA A 4 7.79 26.58 1.25
N ASP A 5 8.12 27.88 1.36
CA ASP A 5 8.74 28.63 0.26
C ASP A 5 10.16 28.11 0.05
N LEU A 6 10.41 27.55 -1.15
CA LEU A 6 11.69 26.96 -1.53
C LEU A 6 12.50 27.86 -2.48
N SER A 7 12.04 29.08 -2.77
CA SER A 7 12.66 29.97 -3.77
C SER A 7 14.12 30.33 -3.49
N ASN A 8 14.53 30.37 -2.21
CA ASN A 8 15.88 30.78 -1.80
C ASN A 8 16.92 29.64 -1.76
N PHE A 9 16.59 28.44 -2.26
CA PHE A 9 17.49 27.27 -2.22
C PHE A 9 18.32 27.06 -3.49
N GLY A 10 18.42 28.07 -4.36
CA GLY A 10 19.04 28.00 -5.70
C GLY A 10 20.42 27.34 -5.76
N SER A 11 21.25 27.50 -4.73
CA SER A 11 22.62 26.95 -4.65
C SER A 11 22.73 25.63 -3.88
N TRP A 12 21.62 25.10 -3.38
CA TRP A 12 21.62 23.94 -2.48
C TRP A 12 21.45 22.63 -3.26
N THR A 13 22.11 21.58 -2.76
CA THR A 13 21.78 20.20 -3.15
C THR A 13 20.75 19.64 -2.17
N LEU A 14 19.57 19.28 -2.65
CA LEU A 14 18.60 18.51 -1.87
C LEU A 14 18.94 17.02 -1.92
N VAL A 15 19.05 16.39 -0.76
CA VAL A 15 19.19 14.94 -0.62
C VAL A 15 17.90 14.39 -0.01
N VAL A 16 17.20 13.55 -0.75
CA VAL A 16 16.02 12.81 -0.27
C VAL A 16 16.49 11.43 0.14
N ASP A 17 16.40 11.15 1.44
CA ASP A 17 16.64 9.82 1.99
C ASP A 17 15.33 9.02 1.89
N GLU A 18 15.35 7.90 1.16
CA GLU A 18 14.21 7.08 0.71
C GLU A 18 13.51 7.53 -0.59
N THR A 19 12.75 6.59 -1.18
CA THR A 19 11.91 6.89 -2.35
C THR A 19 10.71 7.74 -1.90
N PRO A 20 10.54 8.98 -2.43
CA PRO A 20 9.39 9.80 -2.06
C PRO A 20 8.10 9.20 -2.63
N SER A 21 7.03 9.17 -1.84
CA SER A 21 5.72 8.74 -2.33
C SER A 21 5.05 9.87 -3.11
N VAL A 22 5.05 9.78 -4.44
CA VAL A 22 4.50 10.83 -5.32
C VAL A 22 3.08 10.56 -5.80
N PHE A 23 2.56 9.34 -5.58
CA PHE A 23 1.23 8.94 -6.02
C PHE A 23 0.41 8.45 -4.83
N GLU A 24 -0.80 8.95 -4.72
CA GLU A 24 -1.75 8.61 -3.68
C GLU A 24 -3.17 8.58 -4.25
N SER A 25 -3.94 7.55 -3.92
CA SER A 25 -5.33 7.39 -4.36
C SER A 25 -6.19 6.97 -3.18
N GLU A 26 -7.34 7.63 -3.05
CA GLU A 26 -8.26 7.41 -1.93
C GLU A 26 -9.70 7.29 -2.44
N VAL A 27 -10.44 6.37 -1.82
CA VAL A 27 -11.89 6.26 -2.00
C VAL A 27 -12.56 6.88 -0.79
N THR A 28 -13.42 7.86 -1.04
CA THR A 28 -14.15 8.60 -0.01
C THR A 28 -15.65 8.43 -0.22
N ASN A 29 -16.42 8.53 0.87
CA ASN A 29 -17.88 8.56 0.81
C ASN A 29 -18.41 9.94 1.18
N SER A 30 -19.18 10.57 0.29
CA SER A 30 -19.67 11.94 0.46
C SER A 30 -21.18 12.07 0.27
N ALA A 31 -21.96 11.11 0.79
CA ALA A 31 -23.42 11.11 0.64
C ALA A 31 -24.11 12.40 1.15
N LEU A 32 -23.62 12.95 2.26
CA LEU A 32 -24.16 14.16 2.88
C LEU A 32 -23.25 15.38 2.71
N THR A 33 -21.98 15.17 2.34
CA THR A 33 -20.96 16.22 2.28
C THR A 33 -20.63 16.66 0.86
N TRP A 34 -21.28 16.09 -0.16
CA TRP A 34 -21.10 16.53 -1.55
C TRP A 34 -21.41 18.02 -1.80
N PRO A 35 -22.34 18.71 -1.09
CA PRO A 35 -22.54 20.14 -1.30
C PRO A 35 -21.32 20.97 -0.90
N ILE A 36 -20.56 20.52 0.11
CA ILE A 36 -19.28 21.13 0.52
C ILE A 36 -18.27 21.00 -0.62
N LEU A 37 -18.23 19.83 -1.28
CA LEU A 37 -17.35 19.63 -2.44
C LEU A 37 -17.70 20.58 -3.58
N GLN A 38 -19.00 20.73 -3.89
CA GLN A 38 -19.48 21.64 -4.92
C GLN A 38 -19.17 23.11 -4.62
N GLN A 39 -19.26 23.51 -3.35
CA GLN A 39 -18.96 24.87 -2.93
C GLN A 39 -17.48 25.23 -3.05
N HIS A 40 -16.58 24.28 -2.74
CA HIS A 40 -15.15 24.56 -2.58
C HIS A 40 -14.26 24.09 -3.73
N PHE A 41 -14.75 23.20 -4.59
CA PHE A 41 -13.98 22.61 -5.68
C PHE A 41 -14.74 22.63 -7.00
N ALA A 42 -14.03 22.89 -8.09
CA ALA A 42 -14.53 22.72 -9.45
C ALA A 42 -13.88 21.49 -10.11
N ILE A 43 -14.66 20.85 -10.99
CA ILE A 43 -14.20 19.74 -11.81
C ILE A 43 -13.95 20.28 -13.22
N ILE A 44 -12.73 20.12 -13.71
CA ILE A 44 -12.36 20.42 -15.10
C ILE A 44 -12.35 19.10 -15.86
N PRO A 45 -13.19 18.92 -16.89
CA PRO A 45 -13.18 17.72 -17.72
C PRO A 45 -11.81 17.47 -18.35
N GLY A 46 -11.34 16.22 -18.26
CA GLY A 46 -10.16 15.75 -18.98
C GLY A 46 -10.54 14.63 -19.96
N GLU A 47 -9.55 14.06 -20.66
CA GLU A 47 -9.80 13.00 -21.64
C GLU A 47 -10.24 11.67 -21.00
N SER A 48 -9.71 11.34 -19.82
CA SER A 48 -10.00 10.08 -19.12
C SER A 48 -10.14 10.23 -17.60
N LEU A 49 -9.55 11.28 -17.03
CA LEU A 49 -9.74 11.67 -15.64
C LEU A 49 -9.97 13.18 -15.60
N ASN A 50 -10.87 13.62 -14.73
CA ASN A 50 -11.17 15.03 -14.55
C ASN A 50 -10.23 15.62 -13.50
N ALA A 51 -9.81 16.87 -13.69
CA ALA A 51 -8.99 17.58 -12.70
C ALA A 51 -9.88 18.24 -11.63
N ILE A 52 -9.44 18.18 -10.37
CA ILE A 52 -10.06 18.92 -9.27
C ILE A 52 -9.22 20.16 -9.00
N ILE A 53 -9.85 21.33 -9.08
CA ILE A 53 -9.22 22.63 -8.76
C ILE A 53 -10.03 23.36 -7.68
N PRO A 54 -9.45 24.35 -6.99
CA PRO A 54 -10.21 25.22 -6.11
C PRO A 54 -11.34 25.91 -6.89
N ALA A 55 -12.55 25.95 -6.33
CA ALA A 55 -13.63 26.75 -6.91
C ALA A 55 -13.27 28.24 -6.78
N ALA A 56 -13.54 29.03 -7.82
CA ALA A 56 -13.18 30.45 -7.85
C ALA A 56 -13.76 31.28 -6.69
N ALA A 57 -14.92 30.88 -6.17
CA ALA A 57 -15.58 31.53 -5.04
C ALA A 57 -15.17 30.97 -3.66
N SER A 58 -14.31 29.95 -3.61
CA SER A 58 -13.90 29.33 -2.35
C SER A 58 -12.88 30.21 -1.62
N LEU A 59 -13.24 30.66 -0.41
CA LEU A 59 -12.35 31.38 0.51
C LEU A 59 -11.86 30.51 1.66
N ALA A 60 -12.19 29.22 1.65
CA ALA A 60 -11.89 28.33 2.76
C ALA A 60 -10.39 28.02 2.85
N THR A 61 -9.91 27.96 4.08
CA THR A 61 -8.53 27.70 4.43
C THR A 61 -8.35 26.24 4.88
N ASN A 62 -7.11 25.74 4.78
CA ASN A 62 -6.75 24.43 5.31
C ASN A 62 -7.09 24.29 6.82
N ALA A 63 -6.97 25.38 7.57
CA ALA A 63 -7.24 25.39 9.01
C ALA A 63 -8.72 25.26 9.34
N GLU A 64 -9.62 25.74 8.48
CA GLU A 64 -11.06 25.59 8.64
C GLU A 64 -11.50 24.16 8.36
N PHE A 65 -11.06 23.58 7.24
CA PHE A 65 -11.31 22.17 6.92
C PHE A 65 -10.81 21.20 8.00
N THR A 66 -9.66 21.51 8.63
CA THR A 66 -9.08 20.66 9.68
C THR A 66 -9.84 20.77 11.00
N ARG A 67 -10.38 21.95 11.32
CA ARG A 67 -11.14 22.21 12.56
C ARG A 67 -12.58 21.73 12.49
N ASP A 68 -13.17 21.68 11.31
CA ASP A 68 -14.54 21.21 11.11
C ASP A 68 -14.62 19.68 11.17
N THR A 69 -15.50 19.16 12.04
CA THR A 69 -15.61 17.71 12.28
C THR A 69 -16.12 16.95 11.06
N MET A 70 -16.97 17.56 10.24
CA MET A 70 -17.57 16.97 9.04
C MET A 70 -16.65 17.10 7.82
N ALA A 71 -15.89 18.19 7.72
CA ALA A 71 -14.97 18.45 6.61
C ALA A 71 -13.55 17.88 6.83
N ARG A 72 -13.23 17.42 8.04
CA ARG A 72 -11.90 16.86 8.35
C ARG A 72 -11.47 15.73 7.42
N GLU A 73 -12.42 14.88 7.00
CA GLU A 73 -12.15 13.76 6.08
C GLU A 73 -11.76 14.23 4.67
N ILE A 74 -12.15 15.44 4.27
CA ILE A 74 -11.80 16.06 2.98
C ILE A 74 -10.71 17.14 3.12
N ALA A 75 -10.19 17.38 4.32
CA ALA A 75 -9.11 18.35 4.57
C ALA A 75 -7.82 17.98 3.84
N LYS A 76 -7.56 16.69 3.65
CA LYS A 76 -6.40 16.23 2.87
C LYS A 76 -6.55 16.58 1.39
N LEU A 77 -7.71 16.29 0.80
CA LEU A 77 -8.05 16.70 -0.56
C LEU A 77 -7.88 18.22 -0.72
N HIS A 78 -8.47 19.02 0.18
CA HIS A 78 -8.36 20.47 0.16
C HIS A 78 -6.90 20.94 0.12
N ARG A 79 -6.04 20.35 0.96
CA ARG A 79 -4.61 20.69 0.98
C ARG A 79 -3.92 20.37 -0.35
N ARG A 80 -4.22 19.22 -0.94
CA ARG A 80 -3.62 18.82 -2.23
C ARG A 80 -4.10 19.71 -3.37
N VAL A 81 -5.39 20.00 -3.44
CA VAL A 81 -5.99 20.82 -4.50
C VAL A 81 -5.48 22.26 -4.47
N ASN A 82 -5.21 22.82 -3.29
CA ASN A 82 -4.67 24.18 -3.14
C ASN A 82 -3.13 24.25 -3.28
N ALA A 83 -2.45 23.11 -3.31
CA ALA A 83 -1.00 23.07 -3.43
C ALA A 83 -0.58 23.05 -4.91
N GLN A 84 0.18 24.07 -5.35
CA GLN A 84 0.58 24.24 -6.76
C GLN A 84 1.40 23.09 -7.35
N HIS A 85 1.97 22.24 -6.50
CA HIS A 85 2.82 21.12 -6.90
C HIS A 85 2.09 19.78 -6.83
N PHE A 86 0.75 19.79 -6.73
CA PHE A 86 -0.07 18.59 -6.84
C PHE A 86 -1.01 18.70 -8.04
N ILE A 87 -1.10 17.60 -8.78
CA ILE A 87 -2.17 17.34 -9.74
C ILE A 87 -3.19 16.47 -9.01
N VAL A 88 -4.44 16.90 -8.95
CA VAL A 88 -5.52 16.14 -8.30
C VAL A 88 -6.57 15.76 -9.33
N LEU A 89 -6.86 14.46 -9.42
CA LEU A 89 -7.68 13.84 -10.45
C LEU A 89 -8.83 13.05 -9.85
N THR A 90 -9.93 12.90 -10.59
CA THR A 90 -11.12 12.13 -10.21
C THR A 90 -11.82 11.52 -11.42
N GLU A 91 -12.54 10.43 -11.20
CA GLU A 91 -13.48 9.83 -12.17
C GLU A 91 -14.88 10.48 -12.09
N THR A 92 -15.13 11.32 -11.08
CA THR A 92 -16.41 12.02 -10.91
C THR A 92 -16.54 13.15 -11.93
N ASP A 93 -17.65 13.20 -12.68
CA ASP A 93 -17.94 14.30 -13.61
C ASP A 93 -18.62 15.50 -12.94
N ASP A 94 -19.43 15.26 -11.91
CA ASP A 94 -20.21 16.26 -11.18
C ASP A 94 -20.43 15.82 -9.73
N TRP A 95 -20.20 16.73 -8.80
CA TRP A 95 -20.44 16.54 -7.38
C TRP A 95 -21.90 16.17 -7.05
N VAL A 96 -22.87 16.65 -7.83
CA VAL A 96 -24.31 16.35 -7.60
C VAL A 96 -24.59 14.84 -7.71
N MET A 97 -23.82 14.11 -8.51
CA MET A 97 -23.99 12.65 -8.66
C MET A 97 -23.72 11.90 -7.36
N LEU A 98 -22.92 12.47 -6.45
CA LEU A 98 -22.58 11.86 -5.17
C LEU A 98 -23.78 11.77 -4.21
N ALA A 99 -24.88 12.47 -4.49
CA ALA A 99 -26.15 12.27 -3.79
C ALA A 99 -26.72 10.85 -4.02
N ARG A 100 -26.42 10.23 -5.17
CA ARG A 100 -26.88 8.89 -5.55
C ARG A 100 -25.78 7.84 -5.45
N GLU A 101 -24.57 8.20 -5.88
CA GLU A 101 -23.38 7.35 -5.84
C GLU A 101 -22.32 7.98 -4.93
N PRO A 102 -22.46 7.83 -3.60
CA PRO A 102 -21.68 8.62 -2.67
C PRO A 102 -20.22 8.20 -2.58
N ALA A 103 -19.87 7.01 -3.09
CA ALA A 103 -18.50 6.52 -3.10
C ALA A 103 -17.80 6.98 -4.37
N TRP A 104 -16.69 7.69 -4.21
CA TRP A 104 -15.92 8.25 -5.32
C TRP A 104 -14.42 8.20 -5.00
N ARG A 105 -13.58 8.41 -6.01
CA ARG A 105 -12.13 8.35 -5.88
C ARG A 105 -11.51 9.67 -6.28
N TRP A 106 -10.52 10.09 -5.51
CA TRP A 106 -9.56 11.08 -5.97
C TRP A 106 -8.14 10.52 -5.91
N THR A 107 -7.31 11.01 -6.81
CA THR A 107 -5.90 10.64 -6.92
C THR A 107 -5.09 11.92 -6.92
N SER A 108 -4.07 12.01 -6.08
CA SER A 108 -3.11 13.11 -6.11
C SER A 108 -1.74 12.62 -6.57
N ILE A 109 -1.14 13.39 -7.46
CA ILE A 109 0.20 13.18 -7.98
C ILE A 109 1.04 14.40 -7.64
N TRP A 110 2.14 14.18 -6.91
CA TRP A 110 3.11 15.23 -6.61
C TRP A 110 3.99 15.51 -7.83
N SER A 111 4.09 16.77 -8.23
CA SER A 111 5.00 17.22 -9.28
C SER A 111 6.33 17.69 -8.67
N PRO A 112 7.48 17.26 -9.22
CA PRO A 112 8.81 17.68 -8.78
C PRO A 112 9.17 19.09 -9.21
N ARG A 113 8.28 19.82 -9.91
CA ARG A 113 8.52 21.22 -10.30
C ARG A 113 8.83 22.13 -9.11
N ALA A 114 8.30 21.82 -7.92
CA ALA A 114 8.65 22.53 -6.69
C ALA A 114 10.14 22.43 -6.32
N LEU A 115 10.86 21.42 -6.85
CA LEU A 115 12.29 21.22 -6.61
C LEU A 115 13.19 21.92 -7.63
N LEU A 116 12.63 22.62 -8.63
CA LEU A 116 13.42 23.38 -9.61
C LEU A 116 14.23 24.52 -8.98
N ASN A 117 13.89 24.91 -7.74
CA ASN A 117 14.64 25.89 -6.98
C ASN A 117 15.94 25.35 -6.38
N PHE A 118 16.29 24.06 -6.56
CA PHE A 118 17.56 23.50 -6.12
C PHE A 118 18.50 23.33 -7.32
N ASP A 119 19.80 23.55 -7.11
CA ASP A 119 20.84 23.25 -8.10
C ASP A 119 20.85 21.76 -8.48
N ARG A 120 20.64 20.90 -7.47
CA ARG A 120 20.65 19.45 -7.65
C ARG A 120 19.74 18.75 -6.66
N VAL A 121 19.03 17.73 -7.13
CA VAL A 121 18.27 16.79 -6.29
C VAL A 121 18.88 15.40 -6.40
N THR A 122 19.20 14.79 -5.27
CA THR A 122 19.69 13.41 -5.17
C THR A 122 18.70 12.58 -4.39
N VAL A 123 18.20 11.50 -4.96
CA VAL A 123 17.33 10.53 -4.29
C VAL A 123 18.16 9.31 -3.90
N LEU A 124 18.24 9.03 -2.61
CA LEU A 124 18.88 7.83 -2.06
C LEU A 124 17.79 6.78 -1.84
N ALA A 125 17.65 5.87 -2.80
CA ALA A 125 16.58 4.89 -2.80
C ALA A 125 17.08 3.53 -3.25
N ASN A 126 16.61 2.47 -2.59
CA ASN A 126 16.80 1.11 -3.08
C ASN A 126 15.92 0.89 -4.33
N ALA A 127 16.49 0.26 -5.35
CA ALA A 127 15.79 -0.11 -6.59
C ALA A 127 14.93 1.02 -7.20
N PHE A 128 15.39 2.29 -7.15
CA PHE A 128 14.62 3.46 -7.59
C PHE A 128 14.08 3.32 -9.02
N ASP A 129 14.85 2.66 -9.90
CA ASP A 129 14.48 2.41 -11.29
C ASP A 129 13.20 1.58 -11.46
N ARG A 130 12.85 0.77 -10.46
CA ARG A 130 11.65 -0.08 -10.44
C ARG A 130 10.48 0.59 -9.71
N SER A 131 10.74 1.70 -9.01
CA SER A 131 9.76 2.35 -8.13
C SER A 131 8.57 2.93 -8.91
N LEU A 132 7.40 2.89 -8.27
CA LEU A 132 6.19 3.57 -8.74
C LEU A 132 6.47 5.07 -8.92
N THR A 133 7.31 5.64 -8.05
CA THR A 133 7.69 7.04 -8.10
C THR A 133 8.35 7.42 -9.39
N LYS A 134 9.40 6.72 -9.79
CA LYS A 134 10.08 7.00 -11.06
C LYS A 134 9.11 6.87 -12.23
N LYS A 135 8.36 5.77 -12.30
CA LYS A 135 7.44 5.49 -13.41
C LYS A 135 6.32 6.52 -13.52
N VAL A 136 5.74 6.96 -12.40
CA VAL A 136 4.73 8.03 -12.38
C VAL A 136 5.34 9.35 -12.83
N LEU A 137 6.51 9.73 -12.31
CA LEU A 137 7.16 10.99 -12.68
C LEU A 137 7.56 11.03 -14.16
N GLU A 138 8.07 9.93 -14.72
CA GLU A 138 8.38 9.84 -16.15
C GLU A 138 7.13 9.97 -17.02
N ALA A 139 5.98 9.47 -16.56
CA ALA A 139 4.72 9.59 -17.27
C ALA A 139 4.16 11.02 -17.27
N ILE A 140 4.22 11.73 -16.13
CA ILE A 140 3.62 13.07 -16.01
C ILE A 140 4.58 14.22 -16.33
N GLU A 141 5.89 13.99 -16.25
CA GLU A 141 6.95 14.98 -16.47
C GLU A 141 8.07 14.35 -17.33
N PRO A 142 7.82 14.11 -18.64
CA PRO A 142 8.74 13.38 -19.51
C PRO A 142 10.10 14.07 -19.71
N ASN A 143 10.21 15.34 -19.32
CA ASN A 143 11.44 16.12 -19.42
C ASN A 143 12.42 15.88 -18.25
N ILE A 144 12.06 15.07 -17.25
CA ILE A 144 12.97 14.73 -16.16
C ILE A 144 14.09 13.82 -16.66
N VAL A 145 15.34 14.24 -16.44
CA VAL A 145 16.52 13.44 -16.76
C VAL A 145 17.09 12.80 -15.49
N TRP A 146 16.94 11.48 -15.37
CA TRP A 146 17.52 10.71 -14.26
C TRP A 146 18.98 10.37 -14.53
N LYS A 147 19.88 10.74 -13.60
CA LYS A 147 21.30 10.39 -13.66
C LYS A 147 21.65 9.47 -12.49
N ARG A 148 22.13 8.26 -12.79
CA ARG A 148 22.59 7.32 -11.77
C ARG A 148 23.93 7.79 -11.19
N SER A 149 23.97 7.97 -9.88
CA SER A 149 25.22 8.18 -9.15
C SER A 149 25.68 6.84 -8.57
N VAL A 150 26.87 6.39 -8.95
CA VAL A 150 27.46 5.18 -8.38
C VAL A 150 28.24 5.58 -7.14
N ARG A 151 27.88 5.02 -5.99
CA ARG A 151 28.69 5.11 -4.77
C ARG A 151 29.32 3.74 -4.50
N PRO A 152 30.65 3.64 -4.36
CA PRO A 152 31.28 2.38 -4.02
C PRO A 152 30.81 1.92 -2.63
N ASN A 153 30.41 0.65 -2.51
CA ASN A 153 30.19 0.05 -1.20
C ASN A 153 31.56 -0.24 -0.58
N LEU A 154 31.87 0.45 0.52
CA LEU A 154 33.15 0.29 1.21
C LEU A 154 33.15 -0.90 2.18
N ARG A 155 31.97 -1.47 2.47
CA ARG A 155 31.82 -2.57 3.41
C ARG A 155 32.01 -3.90 2.70
N ARG A 156 32.82 -4.77 3.28
CA ARG A 156 32.96 -6.17 2.86
C ARG A 156 32.04 -7.02 3.74
N PHE A 157 31.20 -7.82 3.12
CA PHE A 157 30.28 -8.71 3.82
C PHE A 157 30.80 -10.15 3.78
N GLN A 158 30.68 -10.87 4.89
CA GLN A 158 30.91 -12.31 4.91
C GLN A 158 29.85 -13.04 4.08
N ARG A 159 30.26 -14.06 3.31
CA ARG A 159 29.32 -14.90 2.56
C ARG A 159 28.43 -15.70 3.51
N ARG A 160 27.14 -15.84 3.20
CA ARG A 160 26.17 -16.59 4.01
C ARG A 160 25.06 -17.21 3.17
N LYS A 161 24.36 -18.19 3.74
CA LYS A 161 23.20 -18.83 3.11
C LYS A 161 21.90 -18.17 3.54
N MET A 162 20.96 -18.05 2.62
CA MET A 162 19.59 -17.63 2.91
C MET A 162 18.60 -18.64 2.34
N THR A 163 17.74 -19.20 3.19
CA THR A 163 16.62 -20.03 2.76
C THR A 163 15.34 -19.22 2.78
N ILE A 164 14.69 -19.09 1.63
CA ILE A 164 13.40 -18.41 1.47
C ILE A 164 12.31 -19.46 1.33
N THR A 165 11.50 -19.60 2.38
CA THR A 165 10.38 -20.53 2.43
C THR A 165 9.08 -19.85 2.00
N TYR A 166 8.32 -20.49 1.12
CA TYR A 166 6.98 -20.05 0.69
C TYR A 166 5.94 -21.16 0.78
N PHE A 167 4.67 -20.79 0.92
CA PHE A 167 3.56 -21.72 1.22
C PHE A 167 2.52 -21.84 0.10
N ALA A 168 2.51 -20.91 -0.85
CA ALA A 168 1.60 -20.92 -2.00
C ALA A 168 2.36 -20.74 -3.31
N ARG A 169 2.11 -21.60 -4.30
CA ARG A 169 2.65 -21.53 -5.66
C ARG A 169 1.58 -21.11 -6.66
N ALA A 170 0.37 -21.65 -6.53
CA ALA A 170 -0.73 -21.43 -7.47
C ALA A 170 -1.54 -20.14 -7.22
N HIS A 171 -1.26 -19.40 -6.15
CA HIS A 171 -1.91 -18.12 -5.86
C HIS A 171 -1.02 -17.20 -5.02
N GLY A 172 -1.31 -15.91 -5.06
CA GLY A 172 -0.62 -14.90 -4.26
C GLY A 172 -1.40 -14.47 -3.03
N ALA A 173 -0.70 -13.93 -2.04
CA ALA A 173 -1.30 -13.22 -0.92
C ALA A 173 -2.24 -12.13 -1.45
N SER A 174 -3.42 -11.94 -0.88
CA SER A 174 -4.25 -10.79 -1.23
C SER A 174 -5.24 -10.52 -0.11
N ARG A 175 -5.64 -9.25 0.02
CA ARG A 175 -6.70 -8.87 0.96
C ARG A 175 -7.99 -9.65 0.68
N GLY A 176 -8.35 -9.82 -0.59
CA GLY A 176 -9.53 -10.59 -1.00
C GLY A 176 -9.48 -12.05 -0.57
N LEU A 177 -8.30 -12.68 -0.58
CA LEU A 177 -8.10 -14.03 -0.06
C LEU A 177 -8.13 -14.05 1.47
N PHE A 178 -7.35 -13.19 2.12
CA PHE A 178 -7.19 -13.19 3.58
C PHE A 178 -8.46 -12.78 4.34
N ASP A 179 -9.36 -12.04 3.70
CA ASP A 179 -10.67 -11.73 4.28
C ASP A 179 -11.64 -12.94 4.23
N LYS A 180 -11.40 -13.95 3.38
CA LYS A 180 -12.21 -15.18 3.28
C LYS A 180 -11.84 -16.23 4.35
N PRO A 181 -12.77 -17.11 4.75
CA PRO A 181 -12.48 -18.19 5.70
C PRO A 181 -11.30 -19.09 5.29
N SER A 182 -11.14 -19.39 4.00
CA SER A 182 -10.01 -20.17 3.48
C SER A 182 -8.68 -19.47 3.70
N GLY A 183 -8.56 -18.19 3.33
CA GLY A 183 -7.33 -17.42 3.55
C GLY A 183 -6.97 -17.28 5.03
N LYS A 184 -7.96 -17.08 5.91
CA LYS A 184 -7.73 -17.09 7.37
C LYS A 184 -7.23 -18.44 7.87
N LYS A 185 -7.77 -19.53 7.33
CA LYS A 185 -7.29 -20.90 7.61
C LYS A 185 -5.84 -21.08 7.15
N HIS A 186 -5.49 -20.61 5.95
CA HIS A 186 -4.11 -20.69 5.44
C HIS A 186 -3.14 -19.96 6.38
N LEU A 187 -3.45 -18.73 6.79
CA LEU A 187 -2.63 -17.98 7.75
C LEU A 187 -2.51 -18.69 9.11
N GLY A 188 -3.59 -19.33 9.59
CA GLY A 188 -3.57 -20.15 10.80
C GLY A 188 -2.64 -21.36 10.70
N LEU A 189 -2.68 -22.08 9.57
CA LEU A 189 -1.80 -23.22 9.30
C LEU A 189 -0.33 -22.79 9.22
N ILE A 190 -0.04 -21.67 8.55
CA ILE A 190 1.32 -21.09 8.50
C ILE A 190 1.78 -20.72 9.91
N SER A 191 0.93 -20.08 10.71
CA SER A 191 1.22 -19.72 12.11
C SER A 191 1.55 -20.95 12.97
N GLU A 192 0.79 -22.03 12.83
CA GLU A 192 1.06 -23.31 13.49
C GLU A 192 2.38 -23.94 13.07
N TRP A 193 2.69 -23.90 11.78
CA TRP A 193 3.93 -24.42 11.23
C TRP A 193 5.14 -23.61 11.70
N LEU A 194 5.09 -22.28 11.58
CA LEU A 194 6.18 -21.37 11.97
C LEU A 194 6.52 -21.46 13.46
N ARG A 195 5.53 -21.68 14.34
CA ARG A 195 5.78 -21.90 15.77
C ARG A 195 6.66 -23.12 16.04
N LYS A 196 6.59 -24.14 15.20
CA LYS A 196 7.42 -25.35 15.30
C LYS A 196 8.79 -25.12 14.68
N GLU A 197 8.85 -24.45 13.52
CA GLU A 197 10.10 -24.23 12.77
C GLU A 197 11.03 -23.25 13.49
N VAL A 198 10.50 -22.11 13.96
CA VAL A 198 11.31 -21.03 14.54
C VAL A 198 11.76 -21.35 15.98
N GLY A 199 10.97 -22.12 16.72
CA GLY A 199 11.29 -22.51 18.10
C GLY A 199 11.45 -21.31 19.05
N LYS A 200 12.53 -21.32 19.86
CA LYS A 200 12.89 -20.26 20.82
C LYS A 200 13.86 -19.21 20.25
N SER A 201 14.19 -19.29 18.96
CA SER A 201 15.14 -18.38 18.32
C SER A 201 14.63 -16.94 18.32
N THR A 202 15.56 -16.00 18.22
CA THR A 202 15.21 -14.60 17.93
C THR A 202 14.55 -14.56 16.55
N HIS A 203 13.33 -14.06 16.50
CA HIS A 203 12.50 -14.00 15.30
C HIS A 203 11.85 -12.64 15.24
N ILE A 204 11.82 -12.05 14.05
CA ILE A 204 11.02 -10.86 13.78
C ILE A 204 9.96 -11.21 12.76
N TRP A 205 8.76 -10.68 12.97
CA TRP A 205 7.69 -10.93 12.03
C TRP A 205 6.76 -9.75 11.84
N SER A 206 6.12 -9.72 10.68
CA SER A 206 5.12 -8.71 10.36
C SER A 206 4.03 -9.23 9.43
N CYS A 207 2.90 -8.53 9.46
CA CYS A 207 1.72 -8.78 8.64
C CYS A 207 0.87 -7.51 8.55
N ASN A 208 -0.18 -7.52 7.74
CA ASN A 208 -1.17 -6.43 7.79
C ASN A 208 -1.89 -6.43 9.14
N HIS A 209 -2.07 -5.25 9.75
CA HIS A 209 -2.68 -5.07 11.08
C HIS A 209 -4.00 -5.85 11.28
N ARG A 210 -4.84 -5.92 10.23
CA ARG A 210 -6.11 -6.66 10.24
C ARG A 210 -5.96 -8.16 10.55
N TYR A 211 -4.82 -8.77 10.22
CA TYR A 211 -4.60 -10.22 10.33
C TYR A 211 -3.72 -10.60 11.52
N GLU A 212 -3.28 -9.63 12.34
CA GLU A 212 -2.41 -9.87 13.49
C GLU A 212 -2.96 -10.95 14.42
N ASN A 213 -4.26 -10.93 14.72
CA ASN A 213 -4.87 -11.92 15.62
C ASN A 213 -4.68 -13.38 15.18
N LEU A 214 -4.45 -13.63 13.89
CA LEU A 214 -4.17 -14.97 13.35
C LEU A 214 -2.71 -15.39 13.56
N LEU A 215 -1.81 -14.43 13.74
CA LEU A 215 -0.37 -14.59 13.82
C LEU A 215 0.22 -14.24 15.19
N LYS A 216 -0.56 -13.64 16.11
CA LYS A 216 -0.14 -13.18 17.44
C LYS A 216 0.53 -14.23 18.34
N ARG A 217 0.42 -15.52 17.99
CA ARG A 217 1.05 -16.61 18.73
C ARG A 217 2.44 -16.97 18.21
N LEU A 218 2.92 -16.33 17.14
CA LEU A 218 4.27 -16.52 16.64
C LEU A 218 5.29 -16.09 17.71
N PRO A 219 6.40 -16.84 17.89
CA PRO A 219 7.48 -16.43 18.77
C PRO A 219 8.17 -15.17 18.23
N GLY A 220 8.88 -14.46 19.10
CA GLY A 220 9.67 -13.28 18.72
C GLY A 220 8.91 -11.95 18.72
N GLU A 221 9.47 -10.94 18.06
CA GLU A 221 8.97 -9.56 18.09
C GLU A 221 8.13 -9.26 16.84
N GLN A 222 6.89 -8.83 17.06
CA GLN A 222 6.05 -8.30 15.99
C GLN A 222 6.48 -6.86 15.69
N LEU A 223 6.78 -6.59 14.43
CA LEU A 223 7.21 -5.27 13.96
C LEU A 223 6.21 -4.70 12.94
N PRO A 224 6.10 -3.37 12.80
CA PRO A 224 5.34 -2.79 11.71
C PRO A 224 6.02 -3.11 10.37
N PRO A 225 5.26 -3.30 9.27
CA PRO A 225 5.81 -3.61 7.95
C PRO A 225 6.88 -2.63 7.47
N ARG A 226 6.71 -1.34 7.79
CA ARG A 226 7.65 -0.27 7.47
C ARG A 226 8.32 0.20 8.74
N MET A 227 9.63 0.05 8.81
CA MET A 227 10.46 0.54 9.91
C MET A 227 11.52 1.49 9.35
N ALA A 228 11.56 2.74 9.81
CA ALA A 228 12.65 3.65 9.44
C ALA A 228 13.89 3.37 10.30
N GLY A 229 15.09 3.34 9.68
CA GLY A 229 16.38 3.56 10.36
C GLY A 229 16.89 2.58 11.43
N SER A 230 16.11 1.58 11.88
CA SER A 230 16.56 0.65 12.93
C SER A 230 17.57 -0.41 12.45
N ASN A 231 18.70 -0.53 13.17
CA ASN A 231 19.68 -1.62 13.08
C ASN A 231 19.51 -2.67 14.20
N ARG A 232 18.49 -2.54 15.06
CA ARG A 232 18.33 -3.32 16.29
C ARG A 232 18.25 -4.84 16.09
N TYR A 233 17.91 -5.28 14.87
CA TYR A 233 17.59 -6.67 14.56
C TYR A 233 18.68 -7.36 13.71
N SER A 234 19.88 -6.77 13.61
CA SER A 234 21.02 -7.39 12.91
C SER A 234 21.45 -8.72 13.53
N GLU A 235 21.03 -9.05 14.74
CA GLU A 235 21.30 -10.35 15.37
C GLU A 235 20.22 -11.41 15.10
N VAL A 236 19.20 -11.08 14.33
CA VAL A 236 18.07 -11.97 14.07
C VAL A 236 18.32 -12.78 12.79
N ASP A 237 18.15 -14.10 12.85
CA ASP A 237 18.35 -14.98 11.70
C ASP A 237 17.02 -15.50 11.11
N TYR A 238 15.91 -15.42 11.86
CA TYR A 238 14.58 -15.85 11.42
C TYR A 238 13.68 -14.63 11.15
N VAL A 239 13.06 -14.57 9.98
CA VAL A 239 12.21 -13.45 9.55
C VAL A 239 10.94 -13.95 8.87
N SER A 240 9.76 -13.55 9.35
CA SER A 240 8.49 -13.83 8.65
C SER A 240 7.81 -12.55 8.17
N MET A 241 7.44 -12.47 6.90
CA MET A 241 6.70 -11.34 6.34
C MET A 241 5.47 -11.82 5.56
N LEU A 242 4.36 -12.00 6.29
CA LEU A 242 3.09 -12.46 5.74
C LEU A 242 2.20 -11.25 5.40
N TYR A 243 2.57 -10.58 4.31
CA TYR A 243 2.10 -9.24 3.98
C TYR A 243 1.52 -9.15 2.57
N THR A 244 0.53 -8.27 2.39
CA THR A 244 0.07 -7.87 1.06
C THR A 244 -0.34 -6.40 1.01
N ALA A 245 0.00 -5.71 -0.08
CA ALA A 245 -0.31 -4.31 -0.30
C ALA A 245 -0.57 -4.03 -1.79
N LYS A 246 -1.38 -4.89 -2.41
CA LYS A 246 -1.77 -4.77 -3.82
C LYS A 246 -2.63 -3.51 -4.02
N PRO A 247 -2.46 -2.81 -5.15
CA PRO A 247 -3.38 -1.73 -5.52
C PRO A 247 -4.80 -2.30 -5.62
N ASP A 248 -5.78 -1.48 -5.25
CA ASP A 248 -7.18 -1.83 -5.47
C ASP A 248 -7.55 -1.67 -6.97
N PRO A 249 -8.65 -2.27 -7.46
CA PRO A 249 -9.00 -2.21 -8.87
C PRO A 249 -9.12 -0.79 -9.45
N GLY A 250 -9.62 0.19 -8.70
CA GLY A 250 -9.75 1.56 -9.20
C GLY A 250 -8.39 2.26 -9.30
N GLU A 251 -7.49 2.00 -8.36
CA GLU A 251 -6.11 2.46 -8.48
C GLU A 251 -5.40 1.80 -9.69
N PHE A 252 -5.64 0.51 -9.91
CA PHE A 252 -5.08 -0.21 -11.05
C PHE A 252 -5.48 0.43 -12.39
N GLU A 253 -6.75 0.80 -12.55
CA GLU A 253 -7.23 1.50 -13.75
C GLU A 253 -6.69 2.94 -13.82
N THR A 254 -6.61 3.67 -12.70
CA THR A 254 -6.00 5.01 -12.66
C THR A 254 -4.56 4.98 -13.18
N LEU A 255 -3.75 4.01 -12.73
CA LEU A 255 -2.36 3.88 -13.17
C LEU A 255 -2.26 3.59 -14.67
N LYS A 256 -3.13 2.73 -15.22
CA LYS A 256 -3.19 2.49 -16.67
C LYS A 256 -3.52 3.74 -17.47
N ILE A 257 -4.50 4.53 -17.01
CA ILE A 257 -4.88 5.78 -17.67
C ILE A 257 -3.68 6.74 -17.72
N LEU A 258 -2.88 6.76 -16.65
CA LEU A 258 -1.63 7.54 -16.60
C LEU A 258 -0.48 6.93 -17.43
N GLY A 259 -0.68 5.82 -18.13
CA GLY A 259 0.37 5.12 -18.88
C GLY A 259 1.39 4.40 -17.99
N VAL A 260 1.08 4.17 -16.71
CA VAL A 260 1.97 3.53 -15.74
C VAL A 260 1.56 2.07 -15.56
N ASP A 261 2.54 1.16 -15.65
CA ASP A 261 2.32 -0.25 -15.32
C ASP A 261 1.83 -0.41 -13.86
N PRO A 262 0.60 -0.90 -13.63
CA PRO A 262 0.07 -1.04 -12.28
C PRO A 262 0.84 -2.05 -11.40
N PHE A 263 1.60 -2.97 -12.00
CA PHE A 263 2.46 -3.86 -11.23
C PHE A 263 3.56 -3.12 -10.48
N ALA A 264 3.94 -1.91 -10.92
CA ALA A 264 4.87 -1.04 -10.19
C ALA A 264 4.38 -0.68 -8.78
N ALA A 265 3.07 -0.50 -8.60
CA ALA A 265 2.49 -0.21 -7.30
C ALA A 265 2.59 -1.43 -6.38
N LYS A 266 2.34 -2.63 -6.91
CA LYS A 266 2.53 -3.90 -6.19
C LYS A 266 4.00 -4.08 -5.79
N GLU A 267 4.91 -3.86 -6.72
CA GLU A 267 6.35 -3.97 -6.49
C GLU A 267 6.83 -3.00 -5.40
N THR A 268 6.46 -1.72 -5.49
CA THR A 268 6.89 -0.69 -4.54
C THR A 268 6.27 -0.87 -3.15
N ARG A 269 5.00 -1.26 -3.07
CA ARG A 269 4.26 -1.26 -1.79
C ARG A 269 4.27 -2.60 -1.09
N GLU A 270 4.35 -3.70 -1.83
CA GLU A 270 4.40 -5.05 -1.27
C GLU A 270 5.82 -5.59 -1.28
N PHE A 271 6.41 -5.77 -2.46
CA PHE A 271 7.67 -6.50 -2.59
C PHE A 271 8.87 -5.76 -2.02
N GLU A 272 9.00 -4.47 -2.29
CA GLU A 272 10.06 -3.65 -1.72
C GLU A 272 9.91 -3.52 -0.20
N THR A 273 8.68 -3.43 0.31
CA THR A 273 8.46 -3.45 1.77
C THR A 273 8.87 -4.79 2.39
N ILE A 274 8.61 -5.92 1.72
CA ILE A 274 9.08 -7.24 2.16
C ILE A 274 10.60 -7.31 2.14
N TYR A 275 11.25 -6.89 1.05
CA TYR A 275 12.71 -6.85 0.93
C TYR A 275 13.36 -5.99 2.02
N GLN A 276 12.86 -4.76 2.21
CA GLN A 276 13.36 -3.87 3.24
C GLN A 276 13.18 -4.45 4.64
N PHE A 277 12.08 -5.16 4.91
CA PHE A 277 11.87 -5.83 6.19
C PHE A 277 12.88 -6.96 6.42
N VAL A 278 13.08 -7.83 5.41
CA VAL A 278 14.07 -8.91 5.46
C VAL A 278 15.48 -8.37 5.61
N SER A 279 15.81 -7.24 4.96
CA SER A 279 17.10 -6.57 5.09
C SER A 279 17.44 -6.05 6.50
N ARG A 280 16.54 -6.20 7.49
CA ARG A 280 16.78 -5.81 8.89
C ARG A 280 17.35 -6.93 9.75
N CYS A 281 17.40 -8.14 9.24
CA CYS A 281 18.00 -9.28 9.92
C CYS A 281 19.52 -9.27 9.82
N SER A 282 20.16 -10.39 10.17
CA SER A 282 21.61 -10.59 10.09
C SER A 282 22.23 -10.45 8.71
N VAL A 283 21.45 -10.34 7.64
CA VAL A 283 21.95 -9.95 6.30
C VAL A 283 22.58 -8.55 6.28
N ARG A 284 22.20 -7.69 7.23
CA ARG A 284 22.69 -6.31 7.35
C ARG A 284 24.04 -6.21 8.05
N ASP A 285 24.40 -7.22 8.83
CA ASP A 285 25.67 -7.27 9.55
C ASP A 285 26.79 -7.71 8.59
N PRO A 286 27.80 -6.86 8.31
CA PRO A 286 28.93 -7.24 7.47
C PRO A 286 29.70 -8.44 8.01
N GLU A 287 29.78 -8.61 9.33
CA GLU A 287 30.62 -9.62 9.97
C GLU A 287 29.90 -10.97 10.16
N SER A 288 28.58 -11.01 10.04
CA SER A 288 27.80 -12.24 10.22
C SER A 288 27.92 -13.18 9.01
N ASP A 289 28.26 -14.45 9.26
CA ASP A 289 28.22 -15.55 8.28
C ASP A 289 27.00 -16.49 8.50
N ARG A 290 26.12 -16.13 9.45
CA ARG A 290 25.02 -16.97 9.90
C ARG A 290 24.00 -17.21 8.80
N SER A 291 23.44 -18.41 8.79
CA SER A 291 22.37 -18.78 7.85
C SER A 291 21.05 -18.11 8.23
N ILE A 292 20.34 -17.61 7.23
CA ILE A 292 19.12 -16.81 7.40
C ILE A 292 17.90 -17.61 6.93
N GLN A 293 16.83 -17.59 7.71
CA GLN A 293 15.55 -18.22 7.38
C GLN A 293 14.48 -17.16 7.17
N VAL A 294 13.97 -17.08 5.95
CA VAL A 294 12.95 -16.10 5.53
C VAL A 294 11.67 -16.82 5.18
N PHE A 295 10.53 -16.35 5.69
CA PHE A 295 9.22 -16.92 5.44
C PHE A 295 8.29 -15.89 4.80
N VAL A 296 7.82 -16.18 3.58
CA VAL A 296 6.88 -15.35 2.83
C VAL A 296 5.67 -16.17 2.42
N TYR A 297 4.58 -15.51 2.02
CA TYR A 297 3.34 -16.23 1.75
C TYR A 297 3.42 -17.06 0.47
N ASP A 298 3.85 -16.44 -0.64
CA ASP A 298 3.79 -17.05 -1.96
C ASP A 298 5.11 -17.03 -2.74
N HIS A 299 5.16 -17.86 -3.77
CA HIS A 299 6.28 -18.01 -4.69
C HIS A 299 6.68 -16.71 -5.39
N THR A 300 5.74 -15.80 -5.66
CA THR A 300 6.08 -14.52 -6.33
C THR A 300 6.86 -13.62 -5.38
N GLN A 301 6.47 -13.57 -4.11
CA GLN A 301 7.22 -12.87 -3.06
C GLN A 301 8.61 -13.49 -2.86
N ALA A 302 8.70 -14.83 -2.83
CA ALA A 302 9.98 -15.53 -2.68
C ALA A 302 10.93 -15.27 -3.86
N ARG A 303 10.42 -15.34 -5.09
CA ARG A 303 11.20 -15.06 -6.31
C ARG A 303 11.71 -13.62 -6.33
N TYR A 304 10.88 -12.64 -5.95
CA TYR A 304 11.33 -11.25 -5.87
C TYR A 304 12.50 -11.09 -4.89
N LEU A 305 12.42 -11.71 -3.71
CA LEU A 305 13.51 -11.67 -2.74
C LEU A 305 14.78 -12.33 -3.27
N GLN A 306 14.67 -13.49 -3.93
CA GLN A 306 15.78 -14.13 -4.60
C GLN A 306 16.42 -13.19 -5.64
N GLU A 307 15.64 -12.61 -6.55
CA GLU A 307 16.13 -11.67 -7.56
C GLU A 307 16.89 -10.47 -6.96
N MET A 308 16.49 -10.01 -5.76
CA MET A 308 17.15 -8.90 -5.07
C MET A 308 18.42 -9.33 -4.34
N PHE A 309 18.43 -10.49 -3.67
CA PHE A 309 19.60 -10.99 -2.95
C PHE A 309 20.64 -11.63 -3.87
N ASP A 310 20.26 -12.15 -5.04
CA ASP A 310 21.19 -12.63 -6.09
C ASP A 310 22.01 -11.47 -6.70
N GLN A 311 21.55 -10.22 -6.55
CA GLN A 311 22.34 -9.03 -6.92
C GLN A 311 23.40 -8.69 -5.87
N THR A 312 23.37 -9.36 -4.71
CA THR A 312 24.44 -9.26 -3.70
C THR A 312 25.49 -10.33 -3.97
N ASP A 313 26.76 -10.01 -3.75
CA ASP A 313 27.87 -10.93 -3.94
C ASP A 313 28.14 -11.84 -2.73
N TYR A 314 27.33 -11.71 -1.67
CA TYR A 314 27.57 -12.33 -0.35
C TYR A 314 26.40 -13.17 0.18
N VAL A 315 25.29 -13.30 -0.53
CA VAL A 315 24.15 -14.13 -0.11
C VAL A 315 23.91 -15.25 -1.13
N ASP A 316 24.02 -16.49 -0.69
CA ASP A 316 23.67 -17.67 -1.48
C ASP A 316 22.21 -18.06 -1.16
N VAL A 317 21.28 -17.81 -2.08
CA VAL A 317 19.84 -17.98 -1.87
C VAL A 317 19.34 -19.36 -2.30
N GLU A 318 18.57 -20.01 -1.44
CA GLU A 318 17.81 -21.23 -1.72
C GLU A 318 16.31 -20.98 -1.50
N MET A 319 15.45 -21.42 -2.41
CA MET A 319 13.99 -21.37 -2.21
C MET A 319 13.43 -22.73 -1.80
N ARG A 320 12.59 -22.75 -0.75
CA ARG A 320 11.94 -23.95 -0.23
C ARG A 320 10.42 -23.81 -0.28
N ALA A 321 9.74 -24.75 -0.91
CA ALA A 321 8.28 -24.84 -0.86
C ALA A 321 7.85 -25.68 0.36
N VAL A 322 6.82 -25.23 1.08
CA VAL A 322 6.17 -26.01 2.14
C VAL A 322 4.68 -26.12 1.83
N ASP A 323 4.21 -27.34 1.61
CA ASP A 323 2.80 -27.59 1.39
C ASP A 323 2.08 -27.88 2.70
N LEU A 324 1.15 -26.99 3.05
CA LEU A 324 0.24 -27.12 4.20
C LEU A 324 -1.18 -27.50 3.75
N GLY A 325 -1.31 -28.08 2.56
CA GLY A 325 -2.57 -28.45 1.91
C GLY A 325 -3.14 -27.37 1.00
N PHE A 326 -2.33 -26.39 0.59
CA PHE A 326 -2.76 -25.30 -0.29
C PHE A 326 -1.65 -24.77 -1.23
N LEU A 327 -0.51 -25.46 -1.34
CA LEU A 327 0.60 -25.01 -2.19
C LEU A 327 0.16 -24.80 -3.64
N ASP A 328 -0.48 -25.82 -4.22
CA ASP A 328 -0.96 -25.79 -5.61
C ASP A 328 -2.49 -25.54 -5.69
N TRP A 329 -3.11 -25.09 -4.59
CA TRP A 329 -4.53 -24.71 -4.60
C TRP A 329 -4.73 -23.42 -5.39
N ILE A 330 -5.62 -23.46 -6.38
CA ILE A 330 -5.92 -22.31 -7.24
C ILE A 330 -6.94 -21.40 -6.55
N TYR A 331 -6.56 -20.15 -6.33
CA TYR A 331 -7.49 -19.11 -5.91
C TYR A 331 -8.03 -18.36 -7.13
N ASP A 332 -9.22 -18.74 -7.58
CA ASP A 332 -9.94 -17.94 -8.56
C ASP A 332 -10.49 -16.67 -7.88
N SER A 333 -9.71 -15.59 -7.96
CA SER A 333 -10.22 -14.26 -7.67
C SER A 333 -11.14 -13.84 -8.81
N LYS A 334 -12.34 -14.43 -8.88
CA LYS A 334 -13.37 -13.91 -9.79
C LYS A 334 -13.51 -12.42 -9.50
N SER A 335 -13.11 -11.60 -10.46
CA SER A 335 -13.42 -10.18 -10.46
C SER A 335 -14.88 -10.06 -10.09
N GLY A 336 -15.19 -9.23 -9.10
CA GLY A 336 -16.58 -9.03 -8.70
C GLY A 336 -17.45 -8.77 -9.94
N PRO A 337 -18.75 -9.13 -9.91
CA PRO A 337 -19.63 -8.88 -11.04
C PRO A 337 -19.42 -7.45 -11.53
N LYS A 338 -19.15 -7.27 -12.83
CA LYS A 338 -19.13 -5.92 -13.43
C LYS A 338 -20.38 -5.21 -12.94
N LYS A 339 -20.26 -3.97 -12.44
CA LYS A 339 -21.41 -3.14 -12.04
C LYS A 339 -22.36 -3.14 -13.25
N ARG A 340 -23.42 -3.94 -13.19
CA ARG A 340 -24.51 -3.86 -14.15
C ARG A 340 -25.28 -2.60 -13.77
N GLU A 341 -25.52 -1.72 -14.73
CA GLU A 341 -26.47 -0.64 -14.55
C GLU A 341 -27.82 -1.28 -14.20
N LEU A 342 -28.22 -1.09 -12.95
CA LEU A 342 -29.51 -1.56 -12.45
C LEU A 342 -30.54 -0.53 -12.88
N SER A 343 -31.65 -0.99 -13.46
CA SER A 343 -32.80 -0.11 -13.70
C SER A 343 -33.31 0.51 -12.39
N ALA A 344 -34.03 1.62 -12.46
CA ALA A 344 -34.60 2.29 -11.28
C ALA A 344 -35.44 1.34 -10.40
N HIS A 345 -36.16 0.41 -11.02
CA HIS A 345 -36.94 -0.62 -10.34
C HIS A 345 -36.07 -1.65 -9.61
N GLU A 346 -34.96 -2.08 -10.21
CA GLU A 346 -34.02 -3.02 -9.59
C GLU A 346 -33.23 -2.39 -8.43
N LEU A 347 -32.92 -1.10 -8.53
CA LEU A 347 -32.32 -0.31 -7.45
C LEU A 347 -33.25 -0.24 -6.23
N GLU A 348 -34.54 -0.01 -6.43
CA GLU A 348 -35.51 0.05 -5.34
C GLU A 348 -35.73 -1.34 -4.71
N ALA A 349 -35.84 -2.39 -5.53
CA ALA A 349 -35.91 -3.77 -5.04
C ALA A 349 -34.68 -4.15 -4.19
N LYS A 350 -33.48 -3.73 -4.61
CA LYS A 350 -32.24 -3.95 -3.87
C LYS A 350 -32.22 -3.19 -2.53
N LYS A 351 -32.70 -1.95 -2.50
CA LYS A 351 -32.84 -1.17 -1.26
C LYS A 351 -33.81 -1.82 -0.28
N VAL A 352 -34.96 -2.29 -0.76
CA VAL A 352 -35.94 -3.01 0.05
C VAL A 352 -35.32 -4.28 0.63
N HIS A 353 -34.64 -5.08 -0.20
CA HIS A 353 -33.98 -6.30 0.24
C HIS A 353 -32.88 -6.03 1.29
N GLN A 354 -32.07 -5.00 1.10
CA GLN A 354 -31.05 -4.61 2.08
C GLN A 354 -31.65 -4.13 3.41
N ARG A 355 -32.79 -3.42 3.38
CA ARG A 355 -33.52 -3.03 4.60
C ARG A 355 -34.04 -4.25 5.36
N VAL A 356 -34.51 -5.28 4.67
CA VAL A 356 -34.95 -6.54 5.28
C VAL A 356 -33.77 -7.26 5.96
N LEU A 357 -32.65 -7.43 5.25
CA LEU A 357 -31.44 -8.07 5.81
C LEU A 357 -30.87 -7.29 7.00
N ALA A 358 -30.90 -5.96 6.96
CA ALA A 358 -30.46 -5.11 8.07
C ALA A 358 -31.34 -5.30 9.30
N ARG A 359 -32.68 -5.36 9.12
CA ARG A 359 -33.63 -5.64 10.21
C ARG A 359 -33.40 -7.02 10.83
N GLU A 360 -33.16 -8.04 10.02
CA GLU A 360 -32.87 -9.39 10.52
C GLU A 360 -31.56 -9.46 11.32
N ARG A 361 -30.49 -8.83 10.83
CA ARG A 361 -29.21 -8.74 11.56
C ARG A 361 -29.38 -8.03 12.90
N GLN A 362 -30.16 -6.95 12.92
CA GLN A 362 -30.44 -6.20 14.13
C GLN A 362 -31.29 -7.02 15.12
N ARG A 363 -32.25 -7.81 14.63
CA ARG A 363 -33.05 -8.73 15.45
C ARG A 363 -32.17 -9.81 16.10
N LYS A 364 -31.34 -10.50 15.32
CA LYS A 364 -30.40 -11.52 15.82
C LYS A 364 -29.40 -10.94 16.83
N SER A 365 -28.91 -9.73 16.60
CA SER A 365 -28.00 -9.04 17.54
C SER A 365 -28.70 -8.71 18.88
N ARG A 366 -29.97 -8.29 18.84
CA ARG A 366 -30.77 -8.03 20.03
C ARG A 366 -31.12 -9.30 20.79
N GLU A 367 -31.45 -10.39 20.09
CA GLU A 367 -31.69 -11.71 20.67
C GLU A 367 -30.43 -12.23 21.39
N LYS A 368 -29.25 -12.12 20.75
CA LYS A 368 -27.97 -12.50 21.36
C LYS A 368 -27.65 -11.68 22.62
N ARG A 369 -27.82 -10.34 22.55
CA ARG A 369 -27.63 -9.45 23.71
C ARG A 369 -28.62 -9.71 24.86
N ARG A 370 -29.83 -10.19 24.55
CA ARG A 370 -30.80 -10.61 25.56
C ARG A 370 -30.37 -11.93 26.21
N ALA A 371 -29.94 -12.91 25.42
CA ALA A 371 -29.43 -14.18 25.95
C ALA A 371 -28.22 -13.97 26.87
N GLU A 372 -27.28 -13.10 26.49
CA GLU A 372 -26.10 -12.73 27.30
C GLU A 372 -26.43 -11.95 28.58
N LYS A 373 -27.66 -11.45 28.75
CA LYS A 373 -28.12 -10.76 29.97
C LYS A 373 -28.83 -11.68 30.97
N PHE A 374 -29.16 -12.90 30.58
CA PHE A 374 -29.88 -13.89 31.40
C PHE A 374 -29.02 -15.13 31.74
N THR A 375 -27.72 -15.08 31.42
CA THR A 375 -26.63 -15.91 31.95
C THR A 375 -25.70 -15.00 32.73
#